data_AF-A0A7N0VAT7-F1
#
_entry.id   AF-A0A7N0VAT7-F1
#
_cell.length_a   1.000
_cell.length_b   1.000
_cell.length_c   1.000
_cell.angle_alpha   90.00
_cell.angle_beta   90.00
_cell.angle_gamma   90.00
#
_symmetry.space_group_name_H-M   'P 1'
#
loop_
_entity.id
_entity.type
_entity.pdbx_description
1 polymer ?
#
loop_
_entity_poly.entity_id
_entity_poly.type
_entity_poly.pdbx_seq_one_letter_code
_entity_poly.pdbx_strand_id
1 'polypeptide(L)'
;MREAAIEYRDLKLLENEILSYDIDAKLSCQSALKKMAGLLDKSERSIQRLIKLRGSVLVTYRDYKIPTEWMLDSGVVSKIKHASMKLANLYMKRVMMEVHSMRSSEREYAQEALLLQGVHFAYRAHQFAGGLDSETLRAFEQLRKSIPGHLLGSRELQSGILSS
;
A
#
# COMPACT_ATOMS: atom_id res chain seq x y z
N MET A 1 27.36 9.92 5.88
CA MET A 1 27.27 9.14 4.63
C MET A 1 26.89 7.68 4.86
N ARG A 2 27.51 6.97 5.83
CA ARG A 2 27.18 5.56 6.13
C ARG A 2 25.69 5.33 6.37
N GLU A 3 25.06 6.13 7.22
CA GLU A 3 23.62 6.03 7.53
C GLU A 3 22.76 6.18 6.26
N ALA A 4 23.07 7.17 5.43
CA ALA A 4 22.36 7.36 4.17
C ALA A 4 22.50 6.13 3.25
N ALA A 5 23.70 5.59 3.08
CA ALA A 5 23.91 4.40 2.26
C ALA A 5 23.11 3.17 2.77
N ILE A 6 23.01 3.00 4.09
CA ILE A 6 22.20 1.94 4.70
C ILE A 6 20.71 2.13 4.37
N GLU A 7 20.17 3.34 4.56
CA GLU A 7 18.76 3.62 4.29
C GLU A 7 18.39 3.36 2.81
N TYR A 8 19.24 3.74 1.84
CA TYR A 8 18.98 3.44 0.42
C TYR A 8 19.04 1.95 0.10
N ARG A 9 19.96 1.21 0.72
CA ARG A 9 20.01 -0.25 0.58
C ARG A 9 18.73 -0.89 1.13
N ASP A 10 18.27 -0.45 2.29
CA ASP A 10 17.07 -0.99 2.93
C ASP A 10 15.80 -0.71 2.11
N LEU A 11 15.72 0.47 1.48
CA LEU A 11 14.66 0.78 0.53
C LEU A 11 14.65 -0.17 -0.67
N LYS A 12 15.82 -0.52 -1.21
CA LYS A 12 15.94 -1.51 -2.31
C LYS A 12 15.52 -2.90 -1.89
N LEU A 13 15.89 -3.33 -0.69
CA LEU A 13 15.45 -4.61 -0.14
C LEU A 13 13.93 -4.64 0.09
N LEU A 14 13.36 -3.54 0.57
CA LEU A 14 11.91 -3.40 0.74
C LEU A 14 11.17 -3.44 -0.60
N GLU A 15 11.66 -2.70 -1.60
CA GLU A 15 11.13 -2.74 -2.97
C GLU A 15 11.05 -4.19 -3.48
N ASN A 16 12.15 -4.94 -3.36
CA ASN A 16 12.21 -6.34 -3.77
C ASN A 16 11.29 -7.25 -2.95
N GLU A 17 11.23 -7.07 -1.61
CA GLU A 17 10.34 -7.83 -0.73
C GLU A 17 8.88 -7.70 -1.20
N ILE A 18 8.44 -6.48 -1.51
CA ILE A 18 7.08 -6.20 -1.97
C ILE A 18 6.84 -6.77 -3.38
N LEU A 19 7.78 -6.56 -4.31
CA LEU A 19 7.63 -7.06 -5.68
C LEU A 19 7.61 -8.59 -5.75
N SER A 20 8.37 -9.27 -4.91
CA SER A 20 8.37 -10.74 -4.81
C SER A 20 7.16 -11.30 -4.06
N TYR A 21 6.40 -10.45 -3.36
CA TYR A 21 5.24 -10.91 -2.60
C TYR A 21 4.12 -11.38 -3.54
N ASP A 22 3.53 -12.50 -3.18
CA ASP A 22 2.37 -13.10 -3.83
C ASP A 22 1.43 -13.71 -2.79
N ILE A 23 0.20 -13.99 -3.19
CA ILE A 23 -0.81 -14.61 -2.33
C ILE A 23 -0.41 -16.06 -2.07
N ASP A 24 0.08 -16.34 -0.86
CA ASP A 24 0.26 -17.71 -0.41
C ASP A 24 -1.09 -18.32 -0.02
N ALA A 25 -1.55 -19.28 -0.82
CA ALA A 25 -2.80 -20.01 -0.57
C ALA A 25 -2.78 -20.80 0.74
N LYS A 26 -1.60 -21.11 1.31
CA LYS A 26 -1.45 -21.84 2.57
C LYS A 26 -1.68 -20.96 3.80
N LEU A 27 -1.58 -19.64 3.65
CA LEU A 27 -1.82 -18.70 4.76
C LEU A 27 -3.32 -18.50 4.98
N SER A 28 -3.70 -18.34 6.25
CA SER A 28 -5.03 -17.84 6.60
C SER A 28 -5.23 -16.42 6.05
N CYS A 29 -6.49 -16.05 5.75
CA CYS A 29 -6.79 -14.73 5.20
C CYS A 29 -6.27 -13.62 6.11
N GLN A 30 -6.55 -13.71 7.42
CA GLN A 30 -6.06 -12.74 8.40
C GLN A 30 -4.53 -12.58 8.39
N SER A 31 -3.78 -13.68 8.29
CA SER A 31 -2.31 -13.63 8.23
C SER A 31 -1.80 -12.98 6.95
N ALA A 32 -2.42 -13.30 5.81
CA ALA A 32 -2.07 -12.69 4.52
C ALA A 32 -2.35 -11.18 4.52
N LEU A 33 -3.56 -10.77 4.96
CA LEU A 33 -3.94 -9.36 5.06
C LEU A 33 -3.03 -8.59 6.01
N LYS A 34 -2.68 -9.18 7.17
CA LYS A 34 -1.75 -8.57 8.14
C LYS A 34 -0.35 -8.40 7.56
N LYS A 35 0.15 -9.37 6.79
CA LYS A 35 1.47 -9.27 6.14
C LYS A 35 1.48 -8.15 5.09
N MET A 36 0.45 -8.06 4.25
CA MET A 36 0.31 -6.97 3.26
C MET A 36 0.19 -5.59 3.93
N ALA A 37 -0.58 -5.50 5.01
CA ALA A 37 -0.67 -4.27 5.80
C ALA A 37 0.68 -3.85 6.39
N GLY A 38 1.43 -4.79 6.96
CA GLY A 38 2.77 -4.53 7.49
C GLY A 38 3.77 -4.08 6.42
N LEU A 39 3.65 -4.57 5.18
CA LEU A 39 4.48 -4.12 4.05
C LEU A 39 4.14 -2.68 3.63
N LEU A 40 2.86 -2.31 3.56
CA LEU A 40 2.44 -0.94 3.28
C LEU A 40 2.90 0.02 4.38
N ASP A 41 2.71 -0.36 5.65
CA ASP A 41 3.20 0.41 6.81
C ASP A 41 4.71 0.64 6.75
N LYS A 42 5.48 -0.41 6.41
CA LYS A 42 6.94 -0.32 6.28
C LYS A 42 7.32 0.60 5.12
N SER A 43 6.56 0.60 4.03
CA SER A 43 6.76 1.48 2.86
C SER A 43 6.57 2.95 3.22
N GLU A 44 5.44 3.30 3.83
CA GLU A 44 5.15 4.67 4.28
C GLU A 44 6.23 5.20 5.23
N ARG A 45 6.57 4.42 6.26
CA ARG A 45 7.62 4.80 7.22
C ARG A 45 8.98 4.99 6.56
N SER A 46 9.36 4.09 5.64
CA SER A 46 10.68 4.15 5.00
C SER A 46 10.80 5.35 4.05
N ILE A 47 9.73 5.68 3.32
CA ILE A 47 9.69 6.90 2.49
C ILE A 47 9.71 8.16 3.37
N GLN A 48 8.98 8.18 4.49
CA GLN A 48 9.03 9.31 5.41
C GLN A 48 10.43 9.52 6.01
N ARG A 49 11.12 8.42 6.39
CA ARG A 49 12.52 8.49 6.84
C ARG A 49 13.44 9.02 5.75
N LEU A 50 13.29 8.56 4.51
CA LEU A 50 14.06 9.04 3.37
C LEU A 50 13.91 10.56 3.15
N ILE A 51 12.67 11.07 3.22
CA ILE A 51 12.39 12.50 3.08
C ILE A 51 13.11 13.30 4.17
N LYS A 52 13.03 12.85 5.43
CA LYS A 52 13.72 13.49 6.56
C LYS A 52 15.23 13.47 6.40
N LEU A 53 15.80 12.31 6.05
CA LEU A 53 17.24 12.13 5.82
C LEU A 53 17.73 13.08 4.73
N ARG A 54 17.03 13.15 3.58
CA ARG A 54 17.37 14.07 2.50
C ARG A 54 17.34 15.52 2.97
N GLY A 55 16.28 15.91 3.68
CA GLY A 55 16.15 17.25 4.23
C GLY A 55 17.28 17.63 5.18
N SER A 56 17.82 16.68 5.96
CA SER A 56 18.86 16.95 6.95
C SER A 56 20.29 16.94 6.40
N VAL A 57 20.60 16.10 5.40
CA VAL A 57 22.00 15.89 4.98
C VAL A 57 22.35 16.44 3.60
N LEU A 58 21.37 16.72 2.72
CA LEU A 58 21.67 17.12 1.34
C LEU A 58 22.43 18.43 1.23
N VAL A 59 22.03 19.46 2.00
CA VAL A 59 22.71 20.77 1.99
C VAL A 59 24.16 20.60 2.47
N THR A 60 24.33 19.95 3.62
CA THR A 60 25.64 19.66 4.21
C THR A 60 26.56 18.91 3.23
N TYR A 61 26.05 17.89 2.53
CA TYR A 61 26.86 17.12 1.59
C TYR A 61 27.29 17.98 0.39
N ARG A 62 26.41 18.85 -0.13
CA ARG A 62 26.74 19.79 -1.20
C ARG A 62 27.81 20.80 -0.77
N ASP A 63 27.74 21.29 0.46
CA ASP A 63 28.74 22.21 1.02
C ASP A 63 30.12 21.56 1.09
N TYR A 64 30.17 20.28 1.48
CA TYR A 64 31.39 19.46 1.46
C TYR A 64 31.80 18.94 0.08
N LYS A 65 31.15 19.39 -1.01
CA LYS A 65 31.41 18.91 -2.39
C LYS A 65 31.28 17.39 -2.55
N ILE A 66 30.49 16.74 -1.70
CA ILE A 66 30.14 15.33 -1.83
C ILE A 66 29.08 15.23 -2.93
N PRO A 67 29.26 14.36 -3.95
CA PRO A 67 28.23 14.14 -4.96
C PRO A 67 26.90 13.72 -4.30
N THR A 68 25.80 14.41 -4.61
CA THR A 68 24.48 14.08 -4.06
C THR A 68 23.55 13.38 -5.05
N GLU A 69 23.99 13.18 -6.30
CA GLU A 69 23.12 12.65 -7.36
C GLU A 69 22.65 11.23 -7.07
N TRP A 70 23.47 10.42 -6.40
CA TRP A 70 23.07 9.08 -5.92
C TRP A 70 21.96 9.14 -4.85
N MET A 71 21.81 10.28 -4.17
CA MET A 71 20.71 10.53 -3.23
C MET A 71 19.49 11.15 -3.90
N LEU A 72 19.63 11.76 -5.08
CA LEU A 72 18.47 12.20 -5.82
C LEU A 72 17.79 10.96 -6.40
N ASP A 73 16.47 10.92 -6.23
CA ASP A 73 15.61 9.76 -6.43
C ASP A 73 15.96 8.90 -7.65
N SER A 74 16.51 7.70 -7.41
CA SER A 74 16.77 6.64 -8.42
C SER A 74 15.48 5.99 -8.94
N GLY A 75 14.37 6.71 -8.84
CA GLY A 75 13.00 6.22 -8.95
C GLY A 75 12.60 5.28 -7.84
N VAL A 76 13.38 5.11 -6.76
CA VAL A 76 13.08 4.15 -5.68
C VAL A 76 11.80 4.52 -4.95
N VAL A 77 11.52 5.81 -4.78
CA VAL A 77 10.25 6.29 -4.19
C VAL A 77 9.09 5.87 -5.08
N SER A 78 9.17 6.18 -6.37
CA SER A 78 8.14 5.81 -7.35
C SER A 78 7.93 4.30 -7.46
N LYS A 79 9.01 3.51 -7.40
CA LYS A 79 8.95 2.04 -7.46
C LYS A 79 8.31 1.45 -6.21
N ILE A 80 8.62 1.94 -5.01
CA ILE A 80 7.95 1.50 -3.77
C ILE A 80 6.47 1.88 -3.79
N LYS A 81 6.12 3.09 -4.24
CA LYS A 81 4.73 3.52 -4.42
C LYS A 81 3.98 2.61 -5.40
N HIS A 82 4.58 2.32 -6.54
CA HIS A 82 4.01 1.40 -7.53
C HIS A 82 3.87 -0.03 -6.98
N ALA A 83 4.89 -0.55 -6.29
CA ALA A 83 4.83 -1.86 -5.65
C ALA A 83 3.74 -1.93 -4.55
N SER A 84 3.43 -0.80 -3.91
CA SER A 84 2.32 -0.70 -2.94
C SER A 84 0.94 -0.81 -3.61
N MET A 85 0.80 -0.45 -4.89
CA MET A 85 -0.41 -0.70 -5.67
C MET A 85 -0.62 -2.18 -5.94
N LYS A 86 0.46 -2.90 -6.25
CA LYS A 86 0.43 -4.36 -6.30
C LYS A 86 -0.08 -4.97 -4.99
N LEU A 87 0.37 -4.46 -3.83
CA LEU A 87 -0.16 -4.92 -2.54
C LEU A 87 -1.65 -4.65 -2.38
N ALA A 88 -2.13 -3.46 -2.76
CA ALA A 88 -3.56 -3.14 -2.74
C ALA A 88 -4.38 -4.12 -3.59
N ASN A 89 -3.90 -4.40 -4.81
CA ASN A 89 -4.54 -5.37 -5.69
C ASN A 89 -4.61 -6.77 -5.07
N LEU A 90 -3.49 -7.28 -4.55
CA LEU A 90 -3.44 -8.60 -3.89
C LEU A 90 -4.33 -8.66 -2.65
N TYR A 91 -4.38 -7.58 -1.88
CA TYR A 91 -5.22 -7.47 -0.69
C TYR A 91 -6.70 -7.60 -1.05
N MET A 92 -7.15 -6.82 -2.05
CA MET A 92 -8.53 -6.87 -2.51
C MET A 92 -8.88 -8.23 -3.11
N LYS A 93 -7.98 -8.82 -3.91
CA LYS A 93 -8.16 -10.19 -4.43
C LYS A 93 -8.33 -11.19 -3.28
N ARG A 94 -7.50 -11.13 -2.23
CA ARG A 94 -7.60 -12.04 -1.08
C ARG A 94 -8.88 -11.83 -0.27
N VAL A 95 -9.30 -10.59 -0.05
CA VAL A 95 -10.58 -10.25 0.58
C VAL A 95 -11.73 -10.87 -0.20
N MET A 96 -11.76 -10.67 -1.52
CA MET A 96 -12.81 -11.22 -2.37
C MET A 96 -12.85 -12.75 -2.30
N MET A 97 -11.71 -13.43 -2.38
CA MET A 97 -11.64 -14.89 -2.24
C MET A 97 -12.24 -15.38 -0.92
N GLU A 98 -11.92 -14.71 0.19
CA GLU A 98 -12.43 -15.06 1.51
C GLU A 98 -13.96 -14.84 1.60
N VAL A 99 -14.45 -13.68 1.15
CA VAL A 99 -15.89 -13.38 1.12
C VAL A 99 -16.67 -14.41 0.31
N HIS A 100 -16.19 -14.80 -0.87
CA HIS A 100 -16.84 -15.81 -1.71
C HIS A 100 -16.81 -17.22 -1.08
N SER A 101 -15.87 -17.48 -0.18
CA SER A 101 -15.77 -18.77 0.54
C SER A 101 -16.73 -18.85 1.74
N MET A 102 -17.19 -17.71 2.27
CA MET A 102 -18.13 -17.64 3.39
C MET A 102 -19.57 -17.97 2.93
N ARG A 103 -19.91 -19.26 2.88
CA ARG A 103 -21.25 -19.75 2.50
C ARG A 103 -22.24 -19.71 3.68
N SER A 104 -22.70 -18.53 4.12
CA SER A 104 -23.95 -18.39 4.94
C SER A 104 -24.33 -16.92 5.22
N SER A 105 -25.63 -16.66 5.38
CA SER A 105 -26.18 -15.37 5.81
C SER A 105 -25.79 -15.00 7.26
N GLU A 106 -25.52 -15.98 8.13
CA GLU A 106 -25.08 -15.73 9.51
C GLU A 106 -23.72 -15.02 9.62
N ARG A 107 -22.96 -14.94 8.52
CA ARG A 107 -21.65 -14.26 8.47
C ARG A 107 -21.69 -12.95 7.68
N GLU A 108 -22.87 -12.40 7.40
CA GLU A 108 -23.04 -11.17 6.62
C GLU A 108 -22.22 -10.01 7.19
N TYR A 109 -22.33 -9.73 8.49
CA TYR A 109 -21.51 -8.71 9.17
C TYR A 109 -20.00 -8.93 9.03
N ALA A 110 -19.54 -10.18 9.06
CA ALA A 110 -18.12 -10.51 8.92
C ALA A 110 -17.64 -10.29 7.48
N GLN A 111 -18.48 -10.60 6.48
CA GLN A 111 -18.20 -10.32 5.07
C GLN A 111 -18.14 -8.81 4.83
N GLU A 112 -19.12 -8.06 5.34
CA GLU A 112 -19.19 -6.60 5.24
C GLU A 112 -17.95 -5.92 5.87
N ALA A 113 -17.58 -6.33 7.08
CA ALA A 113 -16.39 -5.80 7.75
C ALA A 113 -15.12 -6.06 6.93
N LEU A 114 -15.01 -7.23 6.30
CA LEU A 114 -13.87 -7.60 5.48
C LEU A 114 -13.81 -6.79 4.17
N LEU A 115 -14.95 -6.53 3.54
CA LEU A 115 -15.05 -5.68 2.35
C LEU A 115 -14.65 -4.23 2.68
N LEU A 116 -15.17 -3.67 3.78
CA LEU A 116 -14.82 -2.33 4.25
C LEU A 116 -13.33 -2.21 4.56
N GLN A 117 -12.77 -3.22 5.24
CA GLN A 117 -11.34 -3.30 5.49
C GLN A 117 -10.52 -3.30 4.19
N GLY A 118 -10.97 -4.03 3.16
CA GLY A 118 -10.36 -4.02 1.83
C GLY A 118 -10.39 -2.63 1.16
N VAL A 119 -11.53 -1.93 1.24
CA VAL A 119 -11.67 -0.58 0.68
C VAL A 119 -10.78 0.42 1.40
N HIS A 120 -10.74 0.39 2.73
CA HIS A 120 -9.85 1.25 3.51
C HIS A 120 -8.37 1.00 3.18
N PHE A 121 -7.98 -0.26 3.02
CA PHE A 121 -6.61 -0.60 2.65
C PHE A 121 -6.25 -0.05 1.26
N ALA A 122 -7.11 -0.26 0.27
CA ALA A 122 -6.89 0.24 -1.08
C ALA A 122 -6.84 1.78 -1.14
N TYR A 123 -7.71 2.45 -0.40
CA TYR A 123 -7.71 3.92 -0.32
C TYR A 123 -6.45 4.47 0.34
N ARG A 124 -5.99 3.86 1.43
CA ARG A 124 -4.73 4.25 2.07
C ARG A 124 -3.55 4.09 1.12
N ALA A 125 -3.48 2.96 0.43
CA ALA A 125 -2.43 2.72 -0.57
C ALA A 125 -2.50 3.77 -1.69
N HIS A 126 -3.72 4.11 -2.16
CA HIS A 126 -3.94 5.16 -3.16
C HIS A 126 -3.41 6.52 -2.69
N GLN A 127 -3.75 6.96 -1.48
CA GLN A 127 -3.26 8.21 -0.91
C GLN A 127 -1.73 8.24 -0.80
N PHE A 128 -1.13 7.10 -0.45
CA PHE A 128 0.33 6.96 -0.40
C PHE A 128 1.00 7.05 -1.77
N ALA A 129 0.46 6.35 -2.78
CA ALA A 129 1.02 6.34 -4.13
C ALA A 129 0.72 7.61 -4.93
N GLY A 130 -0.40 8.29 -4.65
CA GLY A 130 -0.91 9.42 -5.43
C GLY A 130 -1.73 9.01 -6.66
N GLY A 131 -2.35 7.83 -6.64
CA GLY A 131 -3.09 7.28 -7.76
C GLY A 131 -3.17 5.75 -7.74
N LEU A 132 -4.26 5.18 -8.29
CA LEU A 132 -4.35 3.73 -8.55
C LEU A 132 -3.95 3.47 -10.01
N ASP A 133 -3.19 2.41 -10.28
CA ASP A 133 -3.02 1.92 -11.64
C ASP A 133 -4.32 1.25 -12.15
N SER A 134 -4.42 1.05 -13.47
CA SER A 134 -5.63 0.52 -14.11
C SER A 134 -6.07 -0.85 -13.60
N GLU A 135 -5.13 -1.74 -13.25
CA GLU A 135 -5.48 -3.07 -12.74
C GLU A 135 -6.03 -2.97 -11.33
N THR A 136 -5.37 -2.16 -10.48
CA THR A 136 -5.78 -1.93 -9.10
C THR A 136 -7.11 -1.19 -9.02
N LEU A 137 -7.35 -0.19 -9.87
CA LEU A 137 -8.63 0.52 -9.94
C LEU A 137 -9.79 -0.43 -10.29
N ARG A 138 -9.59 -1.32 -11.27
CA ARG A 138 -10.60 -2.33 -11.62
C ARG A 138 -10.92 -3.25 -10.44
N ALA A 139 -9.90 -3.72 -9.71
CA ALA A 139 -10.09 -4.54 -8.52
C ALA A 139 -10.84 -3.79 -7.41
N PHE A 140 -10.55 -2.50 -7.24
CA PHE A 140 -11.24 -1.63 -6.29
C PHE A 140 -12.72 -1.45 -6.63
N GLU A 141 -13.05 -1.23 -7.90
CA GLU A 141 -14.45 -1.12 -8.34
C GLU A 141 -15.24 -2.41 -8.12
N GLN A 142 -14.62 -3.57 -8.35
CA GLN A 142 -15.22 -4.88 -8.08
C GLN A 142 -15.50 -5.08 -6.58
N LEU A 143 -14.53 -4.73 -5.74
CA LEU A 143 -14.68 -4.78 -4.28
C LEU A 143 -15.83 -3.85 -3.84
N ARG A 144 -15.86 -2.61 -4.35
CA ARG A 144 -16.87 -1.61 -4.01
C ARG A 144 -18.28 -2.04 -4.40
N LYS A 145 -18.46 -2.67 -5.57
CA LYS A 145 -19.76 -3.21 -6.01
C LYS A 145 -20.26 -4.36 -5.14
N SER A 146 -19.35 -5.01 -4.41
CA SER A 146 -19.70 -6.12 -3.50
C SER A 146 -20.17 -5.63 -2.13
N ILE A 147 -20.06 -4.32 -1.84
CA ILE A 147 -20.52 -3.72 -0.59
C ILE A 147 -22.03 -3.45 -0.67
N PRO A 148 -22.83 -3.92 0.32
CA PRO A 148 -24.25 -3.60 0.42
C PRO A 148 -24.53 -2.08 0.41
N GLY A 149 -25.58 -1.68 -0.30
CA GLY A 149 -25.90 -0.26 -0.53
C GLY A 149 -26.13 0.57 0.74
N HIS A 150 -26.52 -0.06 1.84
CA HIS A 150 -26.72 0.62 3.12
C HIS A 150 -25.39 1.05 3.80
N LEU A 151 -24.27 0.39 3.47
CA LEU A 151 -22.93 0.76 3.97
C LEU A 151 -22.26 1.86 3.14
N LEU A 152 -22.61 1.97 1.85
CA LEU A 152 -22.13 3.03 0.95
C LEU A 152 -22.65 4.44 1.30
N GLY A 153 -23.65 4.53 2.19
CA GLY A 153 -24.21 5.79 2.71
C GLY A 153 -23.39 6.46 3.82
N SER A 154 -22.41 5.76 4.41
CA SER A 154 -21.52 6.35 5.40
C SER A 154 -20.55 7.33 4.75
N ARG A 155 -20.70 8.61 5.11
CA ARG A 155 -19.98 9.81 4.62
C ARG A 155 -18.46 9.67 4.40
N GLU A 156 -17.81 8.72 5.05
CA GLU A 156 -16.36 8.47 4.99
C GLU A 156 -15.90 7.86 3.65
N LEU A 157 -16.76 7.12 2.95
CA LEU A 157 -16.44 6.54 1.63
C LEU A 157 -16.68 7.51 0.47
N GLN A 158 -17.49 8.55 0.68
CA GLN A 158 -17.85 9.54 -0.35
C GLN A 158 -16.90 10.74 -0.36
N SER A 159 -16.38 11.16 0.81
CA SER A 159 -15.56 12.38 0.94
C SER A 159 -14.17 12.26 0.33
N GLY A 160 -13.63 11.04 0.20
CA GLY A 160 -12.32 10.80 -0.42
C GLY A 160 -12.31 10.69 -1.95
N ILE A 161 -13.48 10.56 -2.59
CA ILE A 161 -13.60 10.25 -4.03
C ILE A 161 -13.87 11.51 -4.88
N LEU A 162 -14.44 12.57 -4.29
CA LEU A 162 -14.80 13.80 -5.01
C LEU A 162 -13.73 14.89 -5.01
N SER A 163 -12.56 14.64 -4.41
CA SER A 163 -11.44 15.59 -4.41
C SER A 163 -10.25 15.02 -5.19
N SER A 164 -10.38 14.94 -6.51
CA SER A 164 -9.28 14.83 -7.47
C SER A 164 -9.67 15.53 -8.77
#